data_AF-A0A7S2E881-F1
#
_entry.id   AF-A0A7S2E881-F1
#
_cell.length_a   1.000
_cell.length_b   1.000
_cell.length_c   1.000
_cell.angle_alpha   90.00
_cell.angle_beta   90.00
_cell.angle_gamma   90.00
#
_symmetry.space_group_name_H-M   'P 1'
#
loop_
_entity.id
_entity.type
_entity.pdbx_description
1 polymer ?
#
loop_
_entity_poly.entity_id
_entity_poly.type
_entity_poly.pdbx_seq_one_letter_code
_entity_poly.pdbx_strand_id
1 'polypeptide(L)'
;MLLPPMLLRGSAIAALLLLSAPSTQAVAVTPSGNSAVLEKMKAKTDFMRAMKGTKAAGIRHSRNAESKARLRAKILSRAKQSGPLDTHLSASLVNGRRLDEDDDQFGFDASQYSLFYSGCSAVATYSDDMAEDENYGDVVETNRFVIFRMCPTEYCSSGYKYGCGSGYGEYILEMDDYLQVMAEFKEEEMERYCDYCEQCMKQDEEAAEQDEEEEEEEEEEEEAN
;
A
#
# COMPACT_ATOMS: atom_id res chain seq x y z
N MET A 1 55.53 -6.73 -13.98
CA MET A 1 55.58 -6.93 -12.52
C MET A 1 54.15 -7.22 -12.07
N LEU A 2 53.70 -8.47 -12.14
CA LEU A 2 53.73 -9.49 -11.07
C LEU A 2 52.88 -9.09 -9.84
N LEU A 3 51.68 -9.68 -9.75
CA LEU A 3 50.99 -9.99 -8.48
C LEU A 3 51.88 -10.91 -7.61
N PRO A 4 51.72 -10.93 -6.27
CA PRO A 4 50.93 -12.02 -5.68
C PRO A 4 50.10 -11.66 -4.40
N PRO A 5 49.29 -12.63 -3.92
CA PRO A 5 48.21 -12.47 -2.95
C PRO A 5 48.59 -12.97 -1.54
N MET A 6 47.72 -12.72 -0.55
CA MET A 6 47.76 -13.40 0.76
C MET A 6 46.36 -13.90 1.14
N LEU A 7 46.18 -15.20 0.92
CA LEU A 7 45.30 -16.10 1.69
C LEU A 7 45.87 -16.28 3.11
N LEU A 8 45.02 -16.53 4.10
CA LEU A 8 45.10 -17.59 5.14
C LEU A 8 44.10 -17.24 6.27
N ARG A 9 43.03 -18.00 6.48
CA ARG A 9 42.88 -19.25 7.26
C ARG A 9 42.24 -19.02 8.64
N GLY A 10 41.08 -19.65 8.83
CA GLY A 10 40.74 -20.41 10.03
C GLY A 10 40.26 -19.64 11.25
N SER A 11 39.07 -19.94 11.76
CA SER A 11 38.95 -20.92 12.85
C SER A 11 37.48 -21.20 13.14
N ALA A 12 37.14 -22.49 13.14
CA ALA A 12 35.93 -22.99 13.75
C ALA A 12 36.12 -22.96 15.28
N ILE A 13 35.14 -22.42 16.00
CA ILE A 13 34.89 -22.78 17.40
C ILE A 13 33.39 -22.97 17.55
N ALA A 14 32.99 -24.24 17.50
CA ALA A 14 31.76 -24.70 18.10
C ALA A 14 31.93 -24.63 19.62
N ALA A 15 31.05 -23.89 20.31
CA ALA A 15 30.91 -23.97 21.75
C ALA A 15 29.44 -24.26 22.06
N LEU A 16 29.23 -25.49 22.55
CA LEU A 16 28.02 -25.99 23.17
C LEU A 16 27.52 -25.00 24.24
N LEU A 17 26.27 -24.53 24.08
CA LEU A 17 25.47 -24.04 25.21
C LEU A 17 24.44 -25.11 25.56
N LEU A 18 24.81 -25.90 26.55
CA LEU A 18 23.97 -26.81 27.31
C LEU A 18 23.41 -26.08 28.53
N LEU A 19 22.17 -26.43 28.88
CA LEU A 19 21.46 -26.23 30.15
C LEU A 19 20.94 -24.81 30.49
N SER A 20 19.62 -24.65 30.42
CA SER A 20 18.78 -24.81 31.63
C SER A 20 17.30 -24.62 31.26
N ALA A 21 16.51 -25.67 31.47
CA ALA A 21 15.06 -25.62 31.39
C ALA A 21 14.52 -24.97 32.66
N PRO A 22 13.72 -23.88 32.59
CA PRO A 22 12.95 -23.43 33.73
C PRO A 22 11.78 -24.38 33.98
N SER A 23 11.70 -24.80 35.24
CA SER A 23 10.71 -25.66 35.83
C SER A 23 9.29 -25.13 35.64
N THR A 24 8.44 -26.07 35.26
CA THR A 24 6.99 -26.02 35.24
C THR A 24 6.45 -25.55 36.60
N GLN A 25 5.80 -24.40 36.64
CA GLN A 25 4.78 -24.12 37.64
C GLN A 25 3.46 -23.91 36.91
N ALA A 26 2.64 -24.96 36.94
CA ALA A 26 1.26 -24.91 36.50
C ALA A 26 0.47 -24.10 37.54
N VAL A 27 0.22 -22.83 37.22
CA VAL A 27 -0.77 -22.02 37.94
C VAL A 27 -2.14 -22.50 37.50
N ALA A 28 -2.86 -23.15 38.43
CA ALA A 28 -4.26 -23.51 38.26
C ALA A 28 -5.10 -22.22 38.19
N VAL A 29 -5.44 -21.79 36.98
CA VAL A 29 -6.42 -20.74 36.73
C VAL A 29 -7.81 -21.32 36.98
N THR A 30 -8.49 -20.77 37.97
CA THR A 30 -9.90 -21.07 38.25
C THR A 30 -10.78 -20.55 37.10
N PRO A 31 -11.77 -21.31 36.62
CA PRO A 31 -12.67 -20.86 35.57
C PRO A 31 -13.69 -19.88 36.17
N SER A 32 -13.36 -18.59 36.13
CA SER A 32 -14.23 -17.51 36.58
C SER A 32 -14.77 -16.73 35.36
N GLY A 33 -16.09 -16.72 35.20
CA GLY A 33 -16.86 -15.60 34.65
C GLY A 33 -16.80 -15.26 33.16
N ASN A 34 -15.97 -15.88 32.33
CA ASN A 34 -15.72 -15.36 30.98
C ASN A 34 -16.60 -15.94 29.84
N SER A 35 -17.52 -16.88 30.09
CA SER A 35 -18.28 -17.50 28.98
C SER A 35 -19.21 -16.52 28.27
N ALA A 36 -19.82 -15.57 29.00
CA ALA A 36 -20.68 -14.54 28.41
C ALA A 36 -19.90 -13.52 27.58
N VAL A 37 -18.64 -13.22 27.97
CA VAL A 37 -17.76 -12.33 27.19
C VAL A 37 -17.26 -13.04 25.94
N LEU A 38 -16.96 -14.34 26.05
CA LEU A 38 -16.51 -15.16 24.92
C LEU A 38 -17.64 -15.38 23.90
N GLU A 39 -18.86 -15.61 24.35
CA GLU A 39 -20.07 -15.66 23.51
C GLU A 39 -20.30 -14.34 22.77
N LYS A 40 -20.21 -13.20 23.47
CA LYS A 40 -20.32 -11.87 22.83
C LYS A 40 -19.20 -11.60 21.82
N MET A 41 -17.97 -12.04 22.10
CA MET A 41 -16.85 -11.91 21.16
C MET A 41 -17.01 -12.85 19.96
N LYS A 42 -17.56 -14.04 20.14
CA LYS A 42 -17.83 -15.01 19.08
C LYS A 42 -18.97 -14.53 18.17
N ALA A 43 -20.07 -14.04 18.74
CA ALA A 43 -21.16 -13.41 17.98
C ALA A 43 -20.67 -12.20 17.17
N LYS A 44 -19.81 -11.36 17.75
CA LYS A 44 -19.22 -10.21 17.03
C LYS A 44 -18.28 -10.63 15.91
N THR A 45 -17.50 -11.70 16.09
CA THR A 45 -16.61 -12.20 15.03
C THR A 45 -17.37 -12.94 13.93
N ASP A 46 -18.43 -13.66 14.27
CA ASP A 46 -19.31 -14.33 13.31
C ASP A 46 -20.15 -13.31 12.52
N PHE A 47 -20.60 -12.22 13.15
CA PHE A 47 -21.21 -11.08 12.46
C PHE A 47 -20.23 -10.40 11.48
N MET A 48 -19.01 -10.09 11.92
CA MET A 48 -17.97 -9.52 11.05
C MET A 48 -17.56 -10.47 9.92
N ARG A 49 -17.69 -11.79 10.11
CA ARG A 49 -17.45 -12.81 9.10
C ARG A 49 -18.63 -12.94 8.12
N ALA A 50 -19.88 -12.82 8.60
CA ALA A 50 -21.09 -12.80 7.77
C ALA A 50 -21.14 -11.56 6.86
N MET A 51 -20.74 -10.39 7.37
CA MET A 51 -20.58 -9.14 6.62
C MET A 51 -19.47 -9.16 5.55
N LYS A 52 -18.56 -10.15 5.59
CA LYS A 52 -17.58 -10.38 4.52
C LYS A 52 -18.13 -11.26 3.38
N GLY A 53 -19.27 -11.94 3.60
CA GLY A 53 -19.79 -12.96 2.69
C GLY A 53 -20.78 -12.45 1.63
N THR A 54 -21.34 -11.25 1.79
CA THR A 54 -22.28 -10.68 0.82
C THR A 54 -21.54 -9.77 -0.17
N LYS A 55 -22.12 -9.60 -1.35
CA LYS A 55 -21.56 -8.98 -2.59
C LYS A 55 -20.76 -7.67 -2.42
N ALA A 56 -20.83 -7.00 -1.27
CA ALA A 56 -20.01 -5.86 -0.88
C ALA A 56 -18.49 -6.11 -0.90
N ALA A 57 -18.01 -7.34 -0.64
CA ALA A 57 -16.56 -7.62 -0.65
C ALA A 57 -15.92 -7.53 -2.06
N GLY A 58 -16.66 -7.92 -3.11
CA GLY A 58 -16.19 -7.82 -4.50
C GLY A 58 -16.12 -6.37 -4.99
N ILE A 59 -17.12 -5.56 -4.62
CA ILE A 59 -17.14 -4.11 -4.92
C ILE A 59 -16.00 -3.39 -4.20
N ARG A 60 -15.72 -3.75 -2.94
CA ARG A 60 -14.59 -3.18 -2.16
C ARG A 60 -13.23 -3.51 -2.80
N HIS A 61 -13.04 -4.73 -3.29
CA HIS A 61 -11.78 -5.11 -3.95
C HIS A 61 -11.56 -4.39 -5.28
N SER A 62 -12.61 -4.24 -6.10
CA SER A 62 -12.54 -3.53 -7.39
C SER A 62 -12.27 -2.03 -7.20
N ARG A 63 -12.98 -1.36 -6.29
CA ARG A 63 -12.80 0.09 -6.03
C ARG A 63 -11.42 0.42 -5.46
N ASN A 64 -10.87 -0.43 -4.60
CA ASN A 64 -9.53 -0.24 -4.06
C ASN A 64 -8.45 -0.44 -5.15
N ALA A 65 -8.66 -1.36 -6.10
CA ALA A 65 -7.77 -1.55 -7.24
C ALA A 65 -7.74 -0.31 -8.16
N GLU A 66 -8.90 0.29 -8.46
CA GLU A 66 -8.98 1.50 -9.29
C GLU A 66 -8.27 2.70 -8.62
N SER A 67 -8.54 2.94 -7.33
CA SER A 67 -7.87 4.01 -6.58
C SER A 67 -6.35 3.86 -6.59
N LYS A 68 -5.86 2.62 -6.44
CA LYS A 68 -4.42 2.32 -6.52
C LYS A 68 -3.87 2.52 -7.92
N ALA A 69 -4.64 2.19 -8.96
CA ALA A 69 -4.23 2.44 -10.34
C ALA A 69 -4.08 3.95 -10.61
N ARG A 70 -5.03 4.77 -10.13
CA ARG A 70 -4.95 6.24 -10.21
C ARG A 70 -3.72 6.79 -9.47
N LEU A 71 -3.47 6.32 -8.24
CA LEU A 71 -2.27 6.71 -7.49
C LEU A 71 -0.98 6.36 -8.26
N ARG A 72 -0.92 5.15 -8.82
CA ARG A 72 0.24 4.73 -9.63
C ARG A 72 0.41 5.64 -10.84
N ALA A 73 -0.67 5.97 -11.55
CA ALA A 73 -0.63 6.90 -12.68
C ALA A 73 -0.10 8.28 -12.26
N LYS A 74 -0.60 8.87 -11.16
CA LYS A 74 -0.13 10.16 -10.62
C LYS A 74 1.35 10.14 -10.20
N ILE A 75 1.80 9.06 -9.58
CA ILE A 75 3.22 8.92 -9.21
C ILE A 75 4.08 8.87 -10.47
N LEU A 76 3.64 8.11 -11.48
CA LEU A 76 4.41 7.92 -12.70
C LEU A 76 4.42 9.15 -13.59
N SER A 77 3.34 9.94 -13.64
CA SER A 77 3.29 11.22 -14.38
C SER A 77 4.36 12.21 -13.93
N ARG A 78 4.77 12.17 -12.67
CA ARG A 78 5.82 13.04 -12.11
C ARG A 78 7.19 12.36 -12.00
N ALA A 79 7.24 11.04 -11.98
CA ALA A 79 8.49 10.31 -11.74
C ALA A 79 9.40 10.24 -12.98
N LYS A 80 10.71 10.37 -12.74
CA LYS A 80 11.79 10.24 -13.72
C LYS A 80 12.44 8.87 -13.60
N GLN A 81 12.76 8.22 -14.71
CA GLN A 81 13.43 6.92 -14.70
C GLN A 81 14.90 7.05 -14.26
N SER A 82 15.36 6.24 -13.29
CA SER A 82 16.70 6.39 -12.67
C SER A 82 17.86 5.78 -13.47
N GLY A 83 17.59 4.91 -14.43
CA GLY A 83 18.62 4.09 -15.06
C GLY A 83 18.16 3.38 -16.33
N PRO A 84 19.11 2.75 -17.06
CA PRO A 84 18.80 1.98 -18.25
C PRO A 84 17.82 0.86 -17.86
N LEU A 85 16.67 0.88 -18.52
CA LEU A 85 15.62 -0.08 -18.29
C LEU A 85 16.15 -1.48 -18.66
N ASP A 86 15.84 -2.49 -17.84
CA ASP A 86 16.12 -3.88 -18.19
C ASP A 86 15.49 -4.20 -19.56
N THR A 87 16.21 -4.91 -20.44
CA THR A 87 15.90 -5.01 -21.88
C THR A 87 14.52 -5.60 -22.18
N HIS A 88 13.93 -6.31 -21.22
CA HIS A 88 12.57 -6.85 -21.33
C HIS A 88 11.46 -5.82 -21.12
N LEU A 89 11.69 -4.80 -20.28
CA LEU A 89 10.69 -3.76 -20.01
C LEU A 89 10.73 -2.66 -21.07
N SER A 90 11.90 -2.43 -21.69
CA SER A 90 12.10 -1.39 -22.70
C SER A 90 11.34 -1.63 -23.99
N ALA A 91 11.18 -2.87 -24.43
CA ALA A 91 10.36 -3.15 -25.61
C ALA A 91 8.87 -2.75 -25.41
N SER A 92 8.34 -2.91 -24.20
CA SER A 92 6.94 -2.58 -23.88
C SER A 92 6.76 -1.08 -23.61
N LEU A 93 7.73 -0.45 -22.93
CA LEU A 93 7.72 0.99 -22.61
C LEU A 93 8.06 1.90 -23.80
N VAL A 94 8.90 1.45 -24.75
CA VAL A 94 9.32 2.25 -25.91
C VAL A 94 8.22 2.36 -26.97
N ASN A 95 7.35 1.34 -27.10
CA ASN A 95 6.20 1.42 -28.01
C ASN A 95 5.06 2.32 -27.51
N GLY A 96 5.10 2.70 -26.22
CA GLY A 96 4.11 3.57 -25.61
C GLY A 96 4.39 5.07 -25.78
N ARG A 97 5.64 5.48 -26.00
CA ARG A 97 5.99 6.91 -26.16
C ARG A 97 5.56 7.44 -27.53
N ARG A 98 4.25 7.44 -27.82
CA ARG A 98 3.63 8.34 -28.79
C ARG A 98 3.40 9.68 -28.08
N LEU A 99 4.00 10.72 -28.64
CA LEU A 99 3.75 12.11 -28.31
C LEU A 99 2.38 12.49 -28.89
N ASP A 100 1.29 12.05 -28.27
CA ASP A 100 -0.02 12.62 -28.52
C ASP A 100 -0.32 13.55 -27.32
N GLU A 101 -0.66 14.81 -27.60
CA GLU A 101 -0.80 15.97 -26.68
C GLU A 101 -1.97 15.87 -25.68
N ASP A 102 -2.25 14.68 -25.15
CA ASP A 102 -3.18 14.47 -24.04
C ASP A 102 -2.38 14.12 -22.78
N ASP A 103 -2.15 15.11 -21.92
CA ASP A 103 -1.23 15.16 -20.77
C ASP A 103 -1.39 14.05 -19.70
N ASP A 104 -2.38 13.16 -19.82
CA ASP A 104 -2.73 12.18 -18.78
C ASP A 104 -2.50 10.70 -19.17
N GLN A 105 -2.18 10.42 -20.44
CA GLN A 105 -2.09 9.05 -20.93
C GLN A 105 -0.62 8.62 -21.06
N PHE A 106 -0.06 8.07 -19.98
CA PHE A 106 1.17 7.29 -20.09
C PHE A 106 0.98 6.22 -21.17
N GLY A 107 1.90 6.16 -22.12
CA GLY A 107 1.87 5.26 -23.27
C GLY A 107 1.77 3.77 -22.99
N PHE A 108 1.80 3.37 -21.73
CA PHE A 108 1.67 2.00 -21.30
C PHE A 108 0.69 1.92 -20.12
N ASP A 109 0.02 0.78 -20.02
CA ASP A 109 -0.95 0.53 -18.98
C ASP A 109 -0.25 0.32 -17.62
N ALA A 110 -0.30 1.35 -16.76
CA ALA A 110 0.26 1.32 -15.41
C ALA A 110 -0.43 0.28 -14.50
N SER A 111 -1.62 -0.22 -14.86
CA SER A 111 -2.32 -1.25 -14.07
C SER A 111 -1.63 -2.62 -14.11
N GLN A 112 -0.85 -2.89 -15.17
CA GLN A 112 -0.09 -4.13 -15.37
C GLN A 112 1.17 -4.21 -14.51
N TYR A 113 1.50 -3.13 -13.80
CA TYR A 113 2.67 -3.04 -12.95
C TYR A 113 2.28 -2.74 -11.51
N SER A 114 2.98 -3.39 -10.59
CA SER A 114 2.93 -3.10 -9.16
C SER A 114 4.07 -2.16 -8.79
N LEU A 115 3.71 -1.04 -8.15
CA LEU A 115 4.65 -0.06 -7.62
C LEU A 115 5.08 -0.48 -6.20
N PHE A 116 6.39 -0.56 -5.97
CA PHE A 116 7.00 -0.82 -4.67
C PHE A 116 7.89 0.33 -4.26
N TYR A 117 7.75 0.77 -3.01
CA TYR A 117 8.69 1.69 -2.41
C TYR A 117 10.03 0.97 -2.14
N SER A 118 11.11 1.50 -2.72
CA SER A 118 12.45 0.96 -2.54
C SER A 118 13.18 1.67 -1.39
N GLY A 119 13.06 2.99 -1.30
CA GLY A 119 13.72 3.81 -0.29
C GLY A 119 13.69 5.30 -0.61
N CYS A 120 14.33 6.10 0.24
CA CYS A 120 14.60 7.51 -0.01
C CYS A 120 16.11 7.75 -0.09
N SER A 121 16.51 8.71 -0.90
CA SER A 121 17.89 9.16 -1.03
C SER A 121 17.96 10.67 -0.98
N ALA A 122 19.05 11.22 -0.48
CA ALA A 122 19.34 12.65 -0.51
C ALA A 122 20.62 12.87 -1.30
N VAL A 123 20.58 13.77 -2.28
CA VAL A 123 21.72 14.11 -3.13
C VAL A 123 21.99 15.60 -3.00
N ALA A 124 23.22 15.94 -2.65
CA ALA A 124 23.70 17.30 -2.59
C ALA A 124 24.17 17.70 -4.00
N THR A 125 23.55 18.73 -4.59
CA THR A 125 23.81 19.21 -5.94
C THR A 125 24.11 20.69 -5.93
N TYR A 126 24.94 21.14 -6.88
CA TYR A 126 25.18 22.56 -7.06
C TYR A 126 23.88 23.25 -7.51
N SER A 127 23.56 24.39 -6.92
CA SER A 127 22.38 25.19 -7.24
C SER A 127 22.82 26.58 -7.70
N ASP A 128 22.47 26.94 -8.93
CA ASP A 128 22.82 28.24 -9.51
C ASP A 128 22.16 29.39 -8.71
N ASP A 129 20.93 29.18 -8.24
CA ASP A 129 20.18 30.16 -7.43
C ASP A 129 20.90 30.46 -6.10
N MET A 130 21.44 29.43 -5.43
CA MET A 130 22.23 29.62 -4.21
C MET A 130 23.61 30.21 -4.48
N ALA A 131 24.18 29.96 -5.66
CA ALA A 131 25.48 30.50 -6.05
C ALA A 131 25.43 31.97 -6.47
N GLU A 132 24.28 32.46 -6.94
CA GLU A 132 24.09 33.85 -7.35
C GLU A 132 23.75 34.78 -6.16
N ASP A 133 23.22 34.26 -5.06
CA ASP A 133 22.83 35.06 -3.89
C ASP A 133 23.94 35.13 -2.83
N GLU A 134 24.48 36.33 -2.63
CA GLU A 134 25.57 36.65 -1.69
C GLU A 134 25.23 36.39 -0.20
N ASN A 135 23.95 36.15 0.15
CA ASN A 135 23.54 35.83 1.52
C ASN A 135 23.68 34.34 1.87
N TYR A 136 23.80 33.43 0.88
CA TYR A 136 23.99 32.01 1.16
C TYR A 136 25.47 31.68 1.35
N GLY A 137 25.78 30.99 2.45
CA GLY A 137 27.14 30.55 2.77
C GLY A 137 27.58 29.25 2.11
N ASP A 138 26.68 28.61 1.34
CA ASP A 138 26.92 27.36 0.63
C ASP A 138 26.25 27.42 -0.75
N VAL A 139 26.85 26.76 -1.73
CA VAL A 139 26.39 26.68 -3.14
C VAL A 139 25.71 25.35 -3.43
N VAL A 140 25.56 24.51 -2.41
CA VAL A 140 25.08 23.14 -2.53
C VAL A 140 23.70 23.00 -1.90
N GLU A 141 22.73 22.65 -2.73
CA GLU A 141 21.37 22.34 -2.33
C GLU A 141 21.20 20.83 -2.12
N THR A 142 20.47 20.43 -1.07
CA THR A 142 20.20 19.02 -0.79
C THR A 142 18.81 18.62 -1.30
N ASN A 143 18.79 17.95 -2.44
CA ASN A 143 17.58 17.42 -3.05
C ASN A 143 17.24 16.03 -2.48
N ARG A 144 15.98 15.83 -2.10
CA ARG A 144 15.48 14.57 -1.54
C ARG A 144 14.61 13.86 -2.56
N PHE A 145 14.84 12.56 -2.69
CA PHE A 145 14.17 11.74 -3.69
C PHE A 145 13.58 10.48 -3.07
N VAL A 146 12.45 10.05 -3.61
CA VAL A 146 11.80 8.78 -3.34
C VAL A 146 12.04 7.85 -4.52
N ILE A 147 12.52 6.64 -4.24
CA ILE A 147 12.85 5.65 -5.26
C ILE A 147 11.77 4.56 -5.23
N PHE A 148 11.14 4.36 -6.38
CA PHE A 148 10.17 3.32 -6.63
C PHE A 148 10.72 2.25 -7.57
N ARG A 149 10.26 1.02 -7.36
CA ARG A 149 10.46 -0.11 -8.27
C ARG A 149 9.13 -0.50 -8.87
N MET A 150 9.07 -0.53 -10.19
CA MET A 150 7.92 -1.06 -10.93
C MET A 150 8.22 -2.49 -11.31
N CYS A 151 7.38 -3.40 -10.83
CA CYS A 151 7.44 -4.83 -11.14
C CYS A 151 6.21 -5.21 -11.96
N PRO A 152 6.36 -5.97 -13.06
CA PRO A 152 5.20 -6.59 -13.71
C PRO A 152 4.40 -7.42 -12.71
N THR A 153 3.07 -7.35 -12.76
CA THR A 153 2.20 -8.08 -11.83
C THR A 153 2.42 -9.59 -11.86
N GLU A 154 2.82 -10.15 -13.01
CA GLU A 154 3.09 -11.59 -13.18
C GLU A 154 4.32 -12.09 -12.39
N TYR A 155 5.35 -11.24 -12.25
CA TYR A 155 6.60 -11.57 -11.54
C TYR A 155 6.67 -10.93 -10.15
N CYS A 156 5.63 -10.20 -9.77
CA CYS A 156 5.49 -9.52 -8.50
C CYS A 156 5.03 -10.52 -7.42
N SER A 157 5.90 -10.86 -6.48
CA SER A 157 5.56 -11.74 -5.37
C SER A 157 5.79 -11.05 -4.02
N SER A 158 4.85 -11.22 -3.09
CA SER A 158 4.95 -10.71 -1.72
C SER A 158 6.12 -11.29 -0.93
N GLY A 159 6.76 -12.35 -1.41
CA GLY A 159 7.95 -12.94 -0.81
C GLY A 159 9.24 -12.12 -1.03
N TYR A 160 9.26 -11.20 -2.00
CA TYR A 160 10.42 -10.37 -2.27
C TYR A 160 10.30 -9.01 -1.58
N LYS A 161 11.34 -8.62 -0.84
CA LYS A 161 11.41 -7.34 -0.12
C LYS A 161 11.10 -6.11 -1.00
N TYR A 162 11.44 -6.19 -2.28
CA TYR A 162 11.30 -5.11 -3.26
C TYR A 162 10.33 -5.46 -4.41
N GLY A 163 9.43 -6.42 -4.20
CA GLY A 163 8.40 -6.84 -5.17
C GLY A 163 8.85 -7.92 -6.16
N CYS A 164 9.94 -7.68 -6.91
CA CYS A 164 10.49 -8.64 -7.87
C CYS A 164 12.02 -8.57 -7.90
N GLY A 165 12.65 -9.67 -8.33
CA GLY A 165 14.12 -9.80 -8.33
C GLY A 165 14.82 -9.31 -9.60
N SER A 166 14.11 -9.25 -10.73
CA SER A 166 14.64 -8.90 -12.05
C SER A 166 13.54 -8.31 -12.94
N GLY A 167 13.89 -7.65 -14.05
CA GLY A 167 12.90 -7.09 -14.97
C GLY A 167 12.05 -5.98 -14.35
N TYR A 168 12.63 -5.20 -13.43
CA TYR A 168 11.99 -4.03 -12.85
C TYR A 168 12.52 -2.74 -13.47
N GLY A 169 11.67 -1.72 -13.50
CA GLY A 169 12.08 -0.35 -13.76
C GLY A 169 12.27 0.39 -12.43
N GLU A 170 13.35 1.15 -12.30
CA GLU A 170 13.55 2.07 -11.18
C GLU A 170 13.16 3.48 -11.59
N TYR A 171 12.34 4.10 -10.75
CA TYR A 171 11.79 5.44 -10.94
C TYR A 171 12.10 6.27 -9.71
N ILE A 172 12.44 7.53 -9.93
CA ILE A 172 12.77 8.52 -8.91
C ILE A 172 11.72 9.61 -8.99
N LEU A 173 11.19 9.97 -7.83
CA LEU A 173 10.31 11.13 -7.67
C LEU A 173 10.95 12.10 -6.68
N GLU A 174 10.81 13.39 -6.92
CA GLU A 174 11.20 14.40 -5.94
C GLU A 174 10.30 14.27 -4.70
N MET A 175 10.87 14.47 -3.51
CA MET A 175 10.15 14.23 -2.25
C MET A 175 8.90 15.11 -2.14
N ASP A 176 8.98 16.37 -2.56
CA ASP A 176 7.87 17.31 -2.46
C ASP A 176 6.71 16.88 -3.37
N ASP A 177 7.01 16.44 -4.59
CA ASP A 177 6.03 15.84 -5.50
C ASP A 177 5.39 14.58 -4.92
N TYR A 178 6.20 13.70 -4.30
CA TYR A 178 5.67 12.52 -3.64
C TYR A 178 4.70 12.88 -2.53
N LEU A 179 5.07 13.82 -1.66
CA LEU A 179 4.23 14.26 -0.56
C LEU A 179 2.93 14.89 -1.04
N GLN A 180 2.99 15.71 -2.10
CA GLN A 180 1.80 16.30 -2.71
C GLN A 180 0.86 15.23 -3.27
N VAL A 181 1.37 14.30 -4.09
CA VAL A 181 0.55 13.22 -4.66
C VAL A 181 -0.06 12.34 -3.57
N MET A 182 0.70 12.04 -2.51
CA MET A 182 0.18 11.24 -1.40
C MET A 182 -0.85 11.99 -0.55
N ALA A 183 -0.69 13.31 -0.38
CA ALA A 183 -1.67 14.15 0.31
C ALA A 183 -3.00 14.17 -0.46
N GLU A 184 -2.97 14.47 -1.76
CA GLU A 184 -4.16 14.43 -2.63
C GLU A 184 -4.84 13.06 -2.59
N PHE A 185 -4.05 11.97 -2.69
CA PHE A 185 -4.60 10.62 -2.63
C PHE A 185 -5.27 10.32 -1.28
N LYS A 186 -4.73 10.83 -0.18
CA LYS A 186 -5.31 10.64 1.16
C LYS A 186 -6.57 11.44 1.36
N GLU A 187 -6.66 12.62 0.78
CA GLU A 187 -7.88 13.42 0.72
C GLU A 187 -8.98 12.69 -0.05
N GLU A 188 -8.68 12.20 -1.26
CA GLU A 188 -9.63 11.38 -2.06
C GLU A 188 -10.07 10.10 -1.33
N GLU A 189 -9.16 9.45 -0.58
CA GLU A 189 -9.49 8.26 0.23
C GLU A 189 -10.41 8.62 1.39
N MET A 190 -10.23 9.79 1.99
CA MET A 190 -11.08 10.30 3.08
C MET A 190 -12.47 10.65 2.58
N GLU A 191 -12.59 11.40 1.49
CA GLU A 191 -13.89 11.75 0.87
C GLU A 191 -14.69 10.48 0.54
N ARG A 192 -14.02 9.51 -0.09
CA ARG A 192 -14.66 8.22 -0.41
C ARG A 192 -15.11 7.45 0.84
N TYR A 193 -14.37 7.57 1.94
CA TYR A 193 -14.77 6.95 3.20
C TYR A 193 -16.01 7.63 3.77
N CYS A 194 -16.09 8.96 3.72
CA CYS A 194 -17.29 9.71 4.10
C CYS A 194 -18.50 9.31 3.25
N ASP A 195 -18.37 9.27 1.92
CA ASP A 195 -19.44 8.84 1.01
C ASP A 195 -19.95 7.44 1.33
N TYR A 196 -19.03 6.53 1.68
CA TYR A 196 -19.38 5.17 2.08
C TYR A 196 -20.17 5.16 3.39
N CYS A 197 -19.75 5.96 4.39
CA CYS A 197 -20.46 6.07 5.65
C CYS A 197 -21.87 6.66 5.46
N GLU A 198 -22.02 7.71 4.65
CA GLU A 198 -23.33 8.29 4.35
C GLU A 198 -24.27 7.29 3.66
N GLN A 199 -23.75 6.51 2.72
CA GLN A 199 -24.53 5.45 2.06
C GLN A 199 -24.96 4.35 3.02
N CYS A 200 -24.10 3.96 3.97
CA CYS A 200 -24.47 2.98 5.00
C CYS A 200 -25.56 3.53 5.93
N MET A 201 -25.42 4.77 6.41
CA MET A 201 -26.40 5.37 7.32
C MET A 201 -27.78 5.48 6.67
N LYS A 202 -27.84 5.89 5.39
CA LYS A 202 -29.11 5.98 4.65
C LYS A 202 -29.79 4.62 4.49
N GLN A 203 -29.02 3.56 4.25
CA GLN A 203 -29.59 2.20 4.12
C GLN A 203 -30.20 1.71 5.44
N ASP A 204 -29.60 2.06 6.58
CA ASP A 204 -30.13 1.70 7.89
C ASP A 204 -31.40 2.48 8.23
N GLU A 205 -31.49 3.76 7.82
CA GLU A 205 -32.70 4.59 7.97
C GLU A 205 -33.85 4.08 7.08
N GLU A 206 -33.59 3.82 5.80
CA GLU A 206 -34.60 3.30 4.86
C GLU A 206 -35.13 1.91 5.26
N ALA A 207 -34.29 1.07 5.88
CA ALA A 207 -34.72 -0.23 6.40
C ALA A 207 -35.61 -0.09 7.63
N ALA A 208 -35.32 0.86 8.52
CA ALA A 208 -36.15 1.13 9.69
C ALA A 208 -37.54 1.69 9.29
N GLU A 209 -37.60 2.55 8.26
CA GLU A 209 -38.87 3.05 7.72
C GLU A 209 -39.73 1.93 7.12
N GLN A 210 -39.12 0.94 6.44
CA GLN A 210 -39.86 -0.23 5.91
C GLN A 210 -40.40 -1.14 7.00
N ASP A 211 -39.62 -1.39 8.06
CA ASP A 211 -40.07 -2.21 9.19
C ASP A 211 -41.26 -1.54 9.91
N GLU A 212 -41.28 -0.20 10.03
CA GLU A 212 -42.41 0.55 10.61
C GLU A 212 -43.67 0.50 9.72
N GLU A 213 -43.53 0.62 8.39
CA GLU A 213 -44.68 0.50 7.46
C GLU A 213 -45.29 -0.92 7.46
N GLU A 214 -44.46 -1.98 7.55
CA GLU A 214 -44.95 -3.37 7.64
C GLU A 214 -45.70 -3.64 8.96
N GLU A 215 -45.25 -3.06 10.09
CA GLU A 215 -45.95 -3.20 11.38
C GLU A 215 -47.33 -2.51 11.38
N GLU A 216 -47.46 -1.33 10.74
CA GLU A 216 -48.76 -0.64 10.63
C GLU A 216 -49.77 -1.41 9.75
N GLU A 217 -49.33 -2.04 8.66
CA GLU A 217 -50.19 -2.86 7.80
C GLU A 217 -50.68 -4.14 8.51
N GLU A 218 -49.84 -4.78 9.34
CA GLU A 218 -50.25 -5.96 10.13
C GLU A 218 -51.29 -5.62 11.21
N GLU A 219 -51.20 -4.46 11.86
CA GLU A 219 -52.19 -4.01 12.86
C GLU A 219 -53.57 -3.71 12.22
N GLU A 220 -53.61 -3.10 11.03
CA GLU A 220 -54.87 -2.84 10.31
C GLU A 220 -55.58 -4.14 9.86
N GLU A 221 -54.84 -5.18 9.49
CA GLU A 221 -55.42 -6.48 9.12
C GLU A 221 -56.01 -7.23 10.32
N GLU A 222 -55.42 -7.12 11.53
CA GLU A 222 -55.98 -7.72 12.76
C GLU A 222 -57.30 -7.04 13.19
N GLU A 223 -57.44 -5.72 13.05
CA GLU A 223 -58.69 -5.03 13.42
C GLU A 223 -59.86 -5.32 12.47
N ALA A 224 -59.59 -5.78 11.25
CA ALA A 224 -60.61 -6.04 10.23
C ALA A 224 -61.29 -7.43 10.33
N ASN A 225 -60.83 -8.32 11.21
CA ASN A 225 -61.24 -9.73 11.28
C ASN A 225 -61.96 -10.10 12.59
#